data_AF-B6VND5-F1
#
_entry.id   AF-B6VND5-F1
#
_cell.length_a   1.000
_cell.length_b   1.000
_cell.length_c   1.000
_cell.angle_alpha   90.00
_cell.angle_beta   90.00
_cell.angle_gamma   90.00
#
_symmetry.space_group_name_H-M   'P 1'
#
loop_
_entity.id
_entity.type
_entity.pdbx_description
1 polymer ?
#
loop_
_entity_poly.entity_id
_entity_poly.type
_entity_poly.pdbx_seq_one_letter_code
_entity_poly.pdbx_strand_id
1 'polypeptide(L)'
;MKILKILKITLLLLFLYFIYWALGDTFFNWLFPFSSAGKGPLITVEGVAPKYTKPYVYAQYISKDCLEYQLDAGMSPFKVPTYNGLRLDVKADPQTGYFQAKLPFSGGGWCKWKINQASVAVGYADVRHLVKDAEPYGGTGFTAFINDAAQTNISETPALNTIDFSPTIYPVLEMVEKLPKRVSLQGEVSKTHSFRLKLTPGAEWKIIFKPKLDETKMAKVTVTNGSEWVEYPDGKIDKGTRIVDFRYMYMNMK
;
A
#
# COMPACT_ATOMS: atom_id res chain seq x y z
N MET A 1 -28.13 -27.75 -46.90
CA MET A 1 -27.99 -26.29 -46.68
C MET A 1 -27.76 -25.86 -45.23
N LYS A 2 -28.31 -26.54 -44.21
CA LYS A 2 -28.10 -26.20 -42.78
C LYS A 2 -26.65 -26.42 -42.27
N ILE A 3 -25.99 -27.51 -42.67
CA ILE A 3 -24.63 -27.87 -42.20
C ILE A 3 -23.57 -26.84 -42.63
N LEU A 4 -23.64 -26.35 -43.87
CA LEU A 4 -22.70 -25.34 -44.39
C LEU A 4 -22.85 -23.98 -43.68
N LYS A 5 -24.06 -23.65 -43.21
CA LYS A 5 -24.33 -22.44 -42.44
C LYS A 5 -23.74 -22.53 -41.03
N ILE A 6 -23.88 -23.69 -40.39
CA ILE A 6 -23.31 -23.96 -39.07
C ILE A 6 -21.77 -23.91 -39.14
N LEU A 7 -21.16 -24.58 -40.12
CA LEU A 7 -19.71 -24.57 -40.31
C LEU A 7 -19.14 -23.15 -40.47
N LYS A 8 -19.79 -22.30 -41.27
CA LYS A 8 -19.38 -20.90 -41.45
C LYS A 8 -19.46 -20.08 -40.17
N ILE A 9 -20.50 -20.28 -39.37
CA ILE A 9 -20.67 -19.59 -38.08
C ILE A 9 -19.61 -20.07 -37.07
N THR A 10 -19.36 -21.38 -36.99
CA THR A 10 -18.32 -21.93 -36.11
C THR A 10 -16.93 -21.44 -36.50
N LEU A 11 -16.61 -21.38 -37.80
CA LEU A 11 -15.33 -20.87 -38.29
C LEU A 11 -15.16 -19.38 -38.01
N LEU A 12 -16.23 -18.59 -38.15
CA LEU A 12 -16.23 -17.15 -37.83
C LEU A 12 -16.03 -16.91 -36.33
N LEU A 13 -16.68 -17.70 -35.47
CA LEU A 13 -16.52 -17.61 -34.01
C LEU A 13 -15.10 -18.00 -33.59
N LEU A 14 -14.53 -19.05 -34.17
CA LEU A 14 -13.13 -19.44 -33.94
C LEU A 14 -12.15 -18.37 -34.43
N PHE A 15 -12.43 -17.71 -35.55
CA PHE A 15 -11.61 -16.62 -36.08
C PHE A 15 -11.70 -15.37 -35.20
N LEU A 16 -12.89 -15.01 -34.71
CA LEU A 16 -13.07 -13.91 -33.76
C LEU A 16 -12.39 -14.21 -32.42
N TYR A 17 -12.46 -15.47 -31.95
CA TYR A 17 -11.73 -15.92 -30.77
C TYR A 17 -10.21 -15.83 -30.98
N PHE A 18 -9.71 -16.22 -32.15
CA PHE A 18 -8.31 -16.09 -32.51
C PHE A 18 -7.85 -14.63 -32.56
N ILE A 19 -8.63 -13.74 -33.18
CA ILE A 19 -8.36 -12.28 -33.20
C ILE A 19 -8.34 -11.72 -31.78
N TYR A 20 -9.31 -12.06 -30.94
CA TYR A 20 -9.38 -11.62 -29.55
C TYR A 20 -8.13 -12.04 -28.76
N TRP A 21 -7.67 -13.28 -28.94
CA TRP A 21 -6.44 -13.78 -28.31
C TRP A 21 -5.16 -13.21 -28.90
N ALA A 22 -5.09 -13.01 -30.21
CA ALA A 22 -3.88 -12.56 -30.91
C ALA A 22 -3.67 -11.04 -30.85
N LEU A 23 -4.75 -10.25 -30.89
CA LEU A 23 -4.70 -8.78 -30.91
C LEU A 23 -5.04 -8.14 -29.58
N GLY A 24 -5.57 -8.89 -28.60
CA GLY A 24 -6.01 -8.37 -27.31
C GLY A 24 -4.96 -7.48 -26.65
N ASP A 25 -3.73 -7.97 -26.48
CA ASP A 25 -2.69 -7.22 -25.74
C ASP A 25 -2.27 -5.93 -26.46
N THR A 26 -2.07 -5.98 -27.78
CA THR A 26 -1.75 -4.80 -28.60
C THR A 26 -2.92 -3.81 -28.66
N PHE A 27 -4.15 -4.31 -28.71
CA PHE A 27 -5.36 -3.50 -28.80
C PHE A 27 -5.69 -2.81 -27.46
N PHE A 28 -5.59 -3.53 -26.34
CA PHE A 28 -5.81 -2.97 -25.00
C PHE A 28 -4.70 -2.01 -24.60
N ASN A 29 -3.44 -2.30 -24.93
CA ASN A 29 -2.35 -1.35 -24.70
C ASN A 29 -2.49 -0.07 -25.53
N TRP A 30 -3.08 -0.18 -26.72
CA TRP A 30 -3.38 0.98 -27.55
C TRP A 30 -4.57 1.81 -27.02
N LEU A 31 -5.62 1.14 -26.51
CA LEU A 31 -6.83 1.81 -26.03
C LEU A 31 -6.69 2.46 -24.65
N PHE A 32 -5.94 1.83 -23.74
CA PHE A 32 -5.92 2.25 -22.34
C PHE A 32 -4.55 2.74 -21.90
N PRO A 33 -4.49 3.90 -21.19
CA PRO A 33 -3.23 4.42 -20.66
C PRO A 33 -2.58 3.44 -19.70
N PHE A 34 -3.37 2.71 -18.92
CA PHE A 34 -2.94 1.63 -18.03
C PHE A 34 -3.67 0.34 -18.38
N SER A 35 -2.92 -0.74 -18.62
CA SER A 35 -3.44 -2.06 -18.96
C SER A 35 -2.54 -3.13 -18.35
N SER A 36 -2.86 -3.53 -17.13
CA SER A 36 -2.11 -4.55 -16.38
C SER A 36 -2.58 -5.98 -16.68
N ALA A 37 -3.33 -6.19 -17.76
CA ALA A 37 -4.01 -7.44 -18.05
C ALA A 37 -3.03 -8.62 -18.20
N GLY A 38 -2.90 -9.40 -17.11
CA GLY A 38 -2.71 -10.85 -17.10
C GLY A 38 -1.38 -11.44 -17.56
N LYS A 39 -0.44 -10.69 -18.13
CA LYS A 39 0.80 -11.27 -18.67
C LYS A 39 2.03 -10.48 -18.26
N GLY A 40 2.71 -10.99 -17.26
CA GLY A 40 3.99 -10.48 -16.76
C GLY A 40 4.30 -11.02 -15.36
N PRO A 41 5.56 -10.92 -14.92
CA PRO A 41 5.92 -11.24 -13.54
C PRO A 41 5.05 -10.48 -12.52
N LEU A 42 4.65 -11.16 -11.45
CA LEU A 42 3.80 -10.62 -10.41
C LEU A 42 4.57 -10.57 -9.08
N ILE A 43 4.37 -9.50 -8.32
CA ILE A 43 4.80 -9.42 -6.93
C ILE A 43 3.62 -9.89 -6.08
N THR A 44 3.82 -10.97 -5.33
CA THR A 44 2.82 -11.44 -4.38
C THR A 44 2.94 -10.65 -3.09
N VAL A 45 1.85 -10.03 -2.66
CA VAL A 45 1.74 -9.36 -1.36
C VAL A 45 0.85 -10.21 -0.49
N GLU A 46 1.35 -10.72 0.63
CA GLU A 46 0.59 -11.55 1.53
C GLU A 46 0.92 -11.25 2.99
N GLY A 47 0.07 -11.70 3.89
CA GLY A 47 0.23 -11.35 5.28
C GLY A 47 -0.90 -11.81 6.17
N VAL A 48 -0.83 -11.38 7.42
CA VAL A 48 -1.87 -11.61 8.43
C VAL A 48 -2.23 -10.27 9.05
N ALA A 49 -3.47 -9.83 8.83
CA ALA A 49 -4.03 -8.65 9.47
C ALA A 49 -4.54 -9.01 10.87
N PRO A 50 -4.11 -8.29 11.93
CA PRO A 50 -4.60 -8.51 13.29
C PRO A 50 -6.13 -8.35 13.39
N LYS A 51 -6.72 -8.91 14.46
CA LYS A 51 -8.13 -8.76 14.76
C LYS A 51 -8.53 -7.28 14.81
N TYR A 52 -9.75 -6.97 14.37
CA TYR A 52 -10.30 -5.61 14.27
C TYR A 52 -9.59 -4.67 13.29
N THR A 53 -8.61 -5.16 12.51
CA THR A 53 -7.91 -4.39 11.48
C THR A 53 -8.30 -4.84 10.07
N LYS A 54 -7.96 -4.01 9.08
CA LYS A 54 -8.07 -4.35 7.66
C LYS A 54 -6.78 -4.00 6.92
N PRO A 55 -6.34 -4.85 5.96
CA PRO A 55 -5.15 -4.59 5.17
C PRO A 55 -5.43 -3.59 4.05
N TYR A 56 -4.39 -2.90 3.63
CA TYR A 56 -4.38 -2.02 2.47
C TYR A 56 -3.15 -2.33 1.62
N VAL A 57 -3.36 -2.56 0.33
CA VAL A 57 -2.28 -2.76 -0.64
C VAL A 57 -2.40 -1.70 -1.71
N TYR A 58 -1.29 -1.03 -1.97
CA TYR A 58 -1.16 0.04 -2.95
C TYR A 58 0.11 -0.16 -3.78
N ALA A 59 0.03 0.18 -5.06
CA ALA A 59 1.20 0.32 -5.91
C ALA A 59 1.17 1.67 -6.62
N GLN A 60 2.33 2.28 -6.78
CA GLN A 60 2.50 3.40 -7.68
C GLN A 60 3.33 2.94 -8.88
N TYR A 61 2.89 3.33 -10.05
CA TYR A 61 3.60 3.13 -11.31
C TYR A 61 4.12 4.47 -11.80
N ILE A 62 5.25 4.44 -12.51
CA ILE A 62 5.85 5.58 -13.18
C ILE A 62 5.86 5.34 -14.69
N SER A 63 5.59 6.39 -15.45
CA SER A 63 5.76 6.41 -16.91
C SER A 63 6.79 7.47 -17.29
N LYS A 64 7.77 7.04 -18.11
CA LYS A 64 8.72 7.94 -18.77
C LYS A 64 8.28 8.30 -20.21
N ASP A 65 7.19 7.70 -20.68
CA ASP A 65 6.65 7.92 -22.03
C ASP A 65 5.50 8.93 -22.00
N CYS A 66 4.61 8.80 -21.04
CA CYS A 66 3.59 9.80 -20.74
C CYS A 66 4.18 10.82 -19.77
N LEU A 67 4.46 12.00 -20.29
CA LEU A 67 5.09 13.09 -19.54
C LEU A 67 4.07 14.21 -19.29
N GLU A 68 4.20 14.87 -18.15
CA GLU A 68 3.41 16.04 -17.78
C GLU A 68 4.28 17.29 -17.82
N TYR A 69 3.67 18.44 -18.13
CA TYR A 69 4.36 19.73 -18.13
C TYR A 69 4.37 20.34 -16.73
N GLN A 70 5.53 20.79 -16.30
CA GLN A 70 5.72 21.61 -15.11
C GLN A 70 6.45 22.90 -15.50
N LEU A 71 6.33 23.93 -14.67
CA LEU A 71 7.05 25.19 -14.84
C LEU A 71 8.22 25.22 -13.85
N ASP A 72 9.40 25.62 -14.33
CA ASP A 72 10.53 25.89 -13.44
C ASP A 72 10.35 27.24 -12.71
N ALA A 73 11.30 27.59 -11.85
CA ALA A 73 11.27 28.85 -11.11
C ALA A 73 11.29 30.10 -12.03
N GLY A 74 11.73 29.95 -13.28
CA GLY A 74 11.73 30.97 -14.32
C GLY A 74 10.48 30.95 -15.20
N MET A 75 9.43 30.19 -14.84
CA MET A 75 8.21 29.99 -15.63
C MET A 75 8.44 29.33 -17.00
N SER A 76 9.57 28.64 -17.19
CA SER A 76 9.83 27.88 -18.42
C SER A 76 9.25 26.47 -18.30
N PRO A 77 8.53 25.99 -19.32
CA PRO A 77 7.92 24.66 -19.29
C PRO A 77 8.97 23.56 -19.48
N PHE A 78 8.95 22.55 -18.62
CA PHE A 78 9.73 21.32 -18.75
C PHE A 78 8.85 20.09 -18.52
N LYS A 79 9.29 18.94 -19.06
CA LYS A 79 8.53 17.68 -18.99
C LYS A 79 9.05 16.79 -17.87
N VAL A 80 8.14 16.21 -17.09
CA VAL A 80 8.45 15.26 -16.02
C VAL A 80 7.71 13.93 -16.21
N PRO A 81 8.26 12.82 -15.67
CA PRO A 81 7.55 11.55 -15.61
C PRO A 81 6.20 11.67 -14.88
N THR A 82 5.20 10.93 -15.34
CA THR A 82 3.90 10.84 -14.68
C THR A 82 3.81 9.63 -13.76
N TYR A 83 2.86 9.66 -12.83
CA TYR A 83 2.63 8.59 -11.86
C TYR A 83 1.17 8.12 -11.91
N ASN A 84 0.96 6.82 -11.73
CA ASN A 84 -0.37 6.22 -11.62
C ASN A 84 -0.47 5.37 -10.35
N GLY A 85 -1.53 5.58 -9.56
CA GLY A 85 -1.79 4.82 -8.35
C GLY A 85 -2.76 3.66 -8.59
N LEU A 86 -2.41 2.48 -8.12
CA LEU A 86 -3.27 1.30 -8.09
C LEU A 86 -3.55 0.92 -6.64
N ARG A 87 -4.79 1.14 -6.18
CA ARG A 87 -5.27 0.66 -4.89
C ARG A 87 -6.06 -0.62 -5.10
N LEU A 88 -5.70 -1.67 -4.38
CA LEU A 88 -6.43 -2.93 -4.42
C LEU A 88 -7.44 -3.02 -3.27
N ASP A 89 -8.63 -3.52 -3.56
CA ASP A 89 -9.59 -3.92 -2.53
C ASP A 89 -9.21 -5.32 -2.01
N VAL A 90 -8.43 -5.35 -0.94
CA VAL A 90 -7.90 -6.57 -0.33
C VAL A 90 -8.73 -6.90 0.90
N LYS A 91 -9.24 -8.13 0.96
CA LYS A 91 -9.98 -8.64 2.11
C LYS A 91 -9.13 -9.67 2.85
N ALA A 92 -9.11 -9.53 4.16
CA ALA A 92 -8.53 -10.54 5.04
C ALA A 92 -9.58 -11.61 5.38
N ASP A 93 -9.13 -12.84 5.53
CA ASP A 93 -9.94 -13.93 6.06
C ASP A 93 -10.37 -13.59 7.50
N PRO A 94 -11.68 -13.68 7.83
CA PRO A 94 -12.18 -13.26 9.15
C PRO A 94 -11.67 -14.09 10.33
N GLN A 95 -11.25 -15.33 10.11
CA GLN A 95 -10.81 -16.24 11.18
C GLN A 95 -9.31 -16.16 11.41
N THR A 96 -8.55 -16.17 10.31
CA THR A 96 -7.08 -16.26 10.32
C THR A 96 -6.41 -14.91 10.13
N GLY A 97 -7.12 -13.90 9.63
CA GLY A 97 -6.57 -12.61 9.24
C GLY A 97 -5.73 -12.66 7.95
N TYR A 98 -5.60 -13.83 7.31
CA TYR A 98 -4.75 -14.00 6.13
C TYR A 98 -5.28 -13.17 4.96
N PHE A 99 -4.40 -12.48 4.26
CA PHE A 99 -4.72 -11.78 3.03
C PHE A 99 -3.66 -12.01 1.97
N GLN A 100 -4.07 -11.93 0.71
CA GLN A 100 -3.18 -11.99 -0.43
C GLN A 100 -3.65 -11.06 -1.55
N ALA A 101 -2.70 -10.43 -2.23
CA ALA A 101 -2.89 -9.62 -3.41
C ALA A 101 -1.74 -9.84 -4.40
N LYS A 102 -1.99 -9.60 -5.68
CA LYS A 102 -0.95 -9.68 -6.73
C LYS A 102 -0.79 -8.32 -7.38
N LEU A 103 0.44 -7.82 -7.38
CA LEU A 103 0.80 -6.57 -8.02
C LEU A 103 1.54 -6.87 -9.34
N PRO A 104 1.03 -6.39 -10.47
CA PRO A 104 1.70 -6.59 -11.74
C PRO A 104 2.98 -5.74 -11.81
N PHE A 105 4.09 -6.33 -12.23
CA PHE A 105 5.34 -5.59 -12.34
C PHE A 105 5.31 -4.53 -13.46
N SER A 106 4.56 -4.82 -14.53
CA SER A 106 4.27 -3.90 -15.61
C SER A 106 2.80 -3.48 -15.54
N GLY A 107 2.55 -2.18 -15.54
CA GLY A 107 1.20 -1.61 -15.68
C GLY A 107 0.74 -1.51 -17.13
N GLY A 108 1.61 -1.86 -18.10
CA GLY A 108 1.31 -1.89 -19.53
C GLY A 108 0.80 -0.55 -20.07
N GLY A 109 -0.10 -0.63 -21.06
CA GLY A 109 -0.66 0.55 -21.73
C GLY A 109 0.32 1.28 -22.64
N TRP A 110 -0.18 2.26 -23.39
CA TRP A 110 0.62 3.10 -24.28
C TRP A 110 1.59 4.01 -23.51
N CYS A 111 1.34 4.23 -22.21
CA CYS A 111 2.27 4.89 -21.30
C CYS A 111 3.38 3.97 -20.77
N LYS A 112 3.40 2.67 -21.10
CA LYS A 112 4.42 1.70 -20.65
C LYS A 112 4.74 1.79 -19.15
N TRP A 113 3.70 1.78 -18.33
CA TRP A 113 3.81 1.92 -16.88
C TRP A 113 4.71 0.85 -16.26
N LYS A 114 5.63 1.26 -15.40
CA LYS A 114 6.47 0.35 -14.59
C LYS A 114 6.22 0.59 -13.11
N ILE A 115 6.15 -0.47 -12.32
CA ILE A 115 5.99 -0.31 -10.87
C ILE A 115 7.19 0.45 -10.30
N ASN A 116 6.90 1.48 -9.51
CA ASN A 116 7.88 2.34 -8.85
C ASN A 116 7.98 2.00 -7.36
N GLN A 117 6.83 1.82 -6.71
CA GLN A 117 6.74 1.44 -5.31
C GLN A 117 5.52 0.57 -5.04
N ALA A 118 5.63 -0.30 -4.04
CA ALA A 118 4.55 -1.10 -3.48
C ALA A 118 4.45 -0.85 -1.98
N SER A 119 3.25 -0.59 -1.48
CA SER A 119 3.01 -0.33 -0.06
C SER A 119 1.98 -1.31 0.47
N VAL A 120 2.22 -1.76 1.70
CA VAL A 120 1.28 -2.58 2.47
C VAL A 120 1.14 -1.98 3.86
N ALA A 121 -0.09 -1.88 4.34
CA ALA A 121 -0.41 -1.33 5.64
C ALA A 121 -1.61 -2.05 6.27
N VAL A 122 -1.77 -1.91 7.58
CA VAL A 122 -3.00 -2.24 8.30
C VAL A 122 -3.50 -1.02 9.06
N GLY A 123 -4.83 -0.89 9.14
CA GLY A 123 -5.51 0.12 9.96
C GLY A 123 -6.73 -0.50 10.62
N TYR A 124 -7.22 0.08 11.71
CA TYR A 124 -8.45 -0.40 12.33
C TYR A 124 -9.64 -0.37 11.34
N ALA A 125 -10.44 -1.43 11.38
CA ALA A 125 -11.76 -1.49 10.77
C ALA A 125 -12.84 -1.04 11.76
N ASP A 126 -12.62 -1.31 13.06
CA ASP A 126 -13.48 -0.91 14.18
C ASP A 126 -12.60 -0.66 15.41
N VAL A 127 -12.95 0.35 16.20
CA VAL A 127 -12.23 0.73 17.43
C VAL A 127 -13.15 0.85 18.65
N ARG A 128 -14.45 0.50 18.50
CA ARG A 128 -15.44 0.63 19.59
C ARG A 128 -15.15 -0.26 20.78
N HIS A 129 -14.38 -1.34 20.60
CA HIS A 129 -13.90 -2.19 21.69
C HIS A 129 -12.79 -1.53 22.52
N LEU A 130 -12.08 -0.56 21.95
CA LEU A 130 -11.08 0.25 22.65
C LEU A 130 -11.72 1.50 23.25
N VAL A 131 -12.43 2.26 22.41
CA VAL A 131 -13.00 3.56 22.79
C VAL A 131 -14.32 3.77 22.05
N LYS A 132 -15.42 3.88 22.81
CA LYS A 132 -16.80 3.88 22.31
C LYS A 132 -17.10 4.96 21.27
N ASP A 133 -16.60 6.18 21.49
CA ASP A 133 -16.95 7.37 20.71
C ASP A 133 -15.81 7.80 19.76
N ALA A 134 -14.82 6.94 19.52
CA ALA A 134 -13.73 7.21 18.60
C ALA A 134 -13.93 6.55 17.24
N GLU A 135 -13.38 7.17 16.21
CA GLU A 135 -13.36 6.62 14.85
C GLU A 135 -11.98 6.05 14.48
N PRO A 136 -11.91 4.97 13.67
CA PRO A 136 -10.65 4.52 13.10
C PRO A 136 -10.02 5.61 12.23
N TYR A 137 -8.73 5.89 12.44
CA TYR A 137 -8.02 6.91 11.66
C TYR A 137 -6.58 6.51 11.36
N GLY A 138 -6.24 6.37 10.09
CA GLY A 138 -4.88 6.04 9.69
C GLY A 138 -4.48 4.60 10.04
N GLY A 139 -3.34 4.20 9.49
CA GLY A 139 -2.77 2.87 9.66
C GLY A 139 -1.26 2.93 9.60
N THR A 140 -0.63 1.79 9.80
CA THR A 140 0.82 1.66 9.76
C THR A 140 1.24 0.50 8.87
N GLY A 141 2.44 0.60 8.31
CA GLY A 141 2.92 -0.29 7.28
C GLY A 141 4.28 0.16 6.75
N PHE A 142 4.59 -0.26 5.53
CA PHE A 142 5.83 0.09 4.86
C PHE A 142 5.65 0.31 3.38
N THR A 143 6.65 0.93 2.77
CA THR A 143 6.77 1.11 1.32
C THR A 143 8.03 0.44 0.82
N ALA A 144 7.91 -0.39 -0.20
CA ALA A 144 9.01 -0.99 -0.94
C ALA A 144 9.23 -0.22 -2.24
N PHE A 145 10.38 0.43 -2.37
CA PHE A 145 10.87 1.02 -3.61
C PHE A 145 11.47 -0.07 -4.48
N ILE A 146 10.94 -0.22 -5.70
CA ILE A 146 11.27 -1.33 -6.57
C ILE A 146 12.49 -0.97 -7.43
N ASN A 147 13.49 -1.85 -7.44
CA ASN A 147 14.70 -1.72 -8.28
C ASN A 147 15.35 -0.32 -8.17
N ASP A 148 15.42 0.39 -9.29
CA ASP A 148 16.07 1.69 -9.50
C ASP A 148 15.11 2.88 -9.30
N ALA A 149 13.97 2.69 -8.64
CA ALA A 149 13.07 3.79 -8.25
C ALA A 149 13.86 4.92 -7.56
N ALA A 150 13.54 6.18 -7.86
CA ALA A 150 14.28 7.30 -7.28
C ALA A 150 14.28 7.22 -5.75
N GLN A 151 15.45 7.39 -5.13
CA GLN A 151 15.57 7.40 -3.68
C GLN A 151 14.88 8.66 -3.15
N THR A 152 13.74 8.48 -2.49
CA THR A 152 12.97 9.57 -1.88
C THR A 152 13.10 9.57 -0.36
N ASN A 153 13.58 8.47 0.22
CA ASN A 153 13.80 8.33 1.65
C ASN A 153 15.29 8.19 1.99
N ILE A 154 15.69 8.86 3.07
CA ILE A 154 17.09 8.95 3.53
C ILE A 154 17.60 7.57 3.97
N SER A 155 16.73 6.70 4.49
CA SER A 155 17.07 5.34 4.90
C SER A 155 16.09 4.33 4.32
N GLU A 156 16.63 3.35 3.59
CA GLU A 156 15.88 2.25 3.00
C GLU A 156 16.58 0.93 3.33
N THR A 157 15.84 -0.04 3.86
CA THR A 157 16.37 -1.37 4.18
C THR A 157 16.51 -2.18 2.88
N PRO A 158 17.72 -2.65 2.51
CA PRO A 158 17.88 -3.43 1.29
C PRO A 158 17.21 -4.80 1.42
N ALA A 159 16.49 -5.21 0.38
CA ALA A 159 15.86 -6.53 0.26
C ALA A 159 16.03 -7.06 -1.17
N LEU A 160 16.11 -8.39 -1.30
CA LEU A 160 16.27 -9.08 -2.59
C LEU A 160 15.15 -10.10 -2.76
N ASN A 161 14.31 -9.91 -3.78
CA ASN A 161 13.16 -10.72 -4.16
C ASN A 161 12.03 -10.83 -3.12
N THR A 162 12.37 -10.91 -1.83
CA THR A 162 11.42 -11.09 -0.73
C THR A 162 11.63 -10.03 0.35
N ILE A 163 10.53 -9.47 0.84
CA ILE A 163 10.47 -8.76 2.12
C ILE A 163 9.66 -9.63 3.09
N ASP A 164 10.17 -9.85 4.29
CA ASP A 164 9.40 -10.39 5.42
C ASP A 164 9.48 -9.40 6.58
N PHE A 165 8.35 -8.78 6.89
CA PHE A 165 8.27 -7.71 7.88
C PHE A 165 7.12 -7.94 8.86
N SER A 166 7.49 -8.08 10.13
CA SER A 166 6.57 -8.42 11.22
C SER A 166 6.71 -7.46 12.40
N PRO A 167 6.36 -6.16 12.22
CA PRO A 167 6.54 -5.16 13.26
C PRO A 167 5.54 -5.32 14.40
N THR A 168 5.89 -4.89 15.60
CA THR A 168 4.88 -4.64 16.65
C THR A 168 4.26 -3.27 16.42
N ILE A 169 2.93 -3.20 16.52
CA ILE A 169 2.15 -1.98 16.30
C ILE A 169 1.24 -1.73 17.50
N TYR A 170 1.04 -0.46 17.84
CA TYR A 170 0.25 -0.03 18.99
C TYR A 170 -0.85 0.95 18.58
N PRO A 171 -1.99 0.96 19.28
CA PRO A 171 -2.97 2.02 19.17
C PRO A 171 -2.45 3.37 19.68
N VAL A 172 -2.90 4.43 19.03
CA VAL A 172 -2.74 5.82 19.50
C VAL A 172 -4.11 6.49 19.48
N LEU A 173 -4.54 6.97 20.64
CA LEU A 173 -5.80 7.68 20.81
C LEU A 173 -5.57 9.19 20.66
N GLU A 174 -6.27 9.83 19.72
CA GLU A 174 -6.36 11.28 19.62
C GLU A 174 -7.61 11.78 20.35
N MET A 175 -7.39 12.70 21.28
CA MET A 175 -8.40 13.43 22.05
C MET A 175 -8.41 14.89 21.62
N VAL A 176 -9.58 15.44 21.33
CA VAL A 176 -9.76 16.87 21.03
C VAL A 176 -10.74 17.46 22.02
N GLU A 177 -10.36 18.56 22.68
CA GLU A 177 -11.13 19.16 23.76
C GLU A 177 -11.55 18.14 24.83
N LYS A 178 -10.63 17.21 25.15
CA LYS A 178 -10.82 16.09 26.10
C LYS A 178 -11.88 15.06 25.70
N LEU A 179 -12.36 15.08 24.45
CA LEU A 179 -13.26 14.07 23.90
C LEU A 179 -12.49 13.13 22.97
N PRO A 180 -12.76 11.81 23.02
CA PRO A 180 -12.23 10.87 22.04
C PRO A 180 -12.63 11.30 20.64
N LYS A 181 -11.66 11.34 19.74
CA LYS A 181 -11.90 11.69 18.35
C LYS A 181 -11.57 10.50 17.46
N ARG A 182 -10.34 10.02 17.55
CA ARG A 182 -9.78 9.09 16.56
C ARG A 182 -8.81 8.11 17.20
N VAL A 183 -8.74 6.90 16.67
CA VAL A 183 -7.72 5.92 17.05
C VAL A 183 -6.93 5.48 15.82
N SER A 184 -5.62 5.62 15.87
CA SER A 184 -4.70 5.23 14.81
C SER A 184 -3.80 4.07 15.24
N LEU A 185 -3.09 3.50 14.26
CA LEU A 185 -2.04 2.52 14.51
C LEU A 185 -0.68 3.14 14.21
N GLN A 186 0.28 2.91 15.09
CA GLN A 186 1.67 3.31 14.92
C GLN A 186 2.59 2.11 15.16
N GLY A 187 3.56 1.92 14.24
CA GLY A 187 4.59 0.90 14.36
C GLY A 187 5.89 1.45 14.95
N GLU A 188 6.85 0.55 15.12
CA GLU A 188 8.17 0.81 15.73
C GLU A 188 8.98 1.93 15.13
N VAL A 189 8.73 2.21 13.87
CA VAL A 189 9.39 3.28 13.15
C VAL A 189 8.45 4.48 13.15
N SER A 190 8.90 5.59 13.74
CA SER A 190 8.18 6.88 13.77
C SER A 190 7.85 7.43 12.37
N LYS A 191 8.45 6.85 11.32
CA LYS A 191 8.21 7.10 9.90
C LYS A 191 7.85 5.78 9.21
N THR A 192 7.11 5.84 8.11
CA THR A 192 6.84 4.68 7.25
C THR A 192 8.14 3.95 6.94
N HIS A 193 8.27 2.71 7.41
CA HIS A 193 9.47 1.92 7.15
C HIS A 193 9.60 1.74 5.63
N SER A 194 10.82 1.86 5.12
CA SER A 194 11.07 1.86 3.69
C SER A 194 12.05 0.76 3.33
N PHE A 195 11.74 -0.01 2.29
CA PHE A 195 12.61 -1.03 1.74
C PHE A 195 13.07 -0.65 0.35
N ARG A 196 14.29 -1.05 0.00
CA ARG A 196 14.80 -1.09 -1.37
C ARG A 196 14.71 -2.54 -1.86
N LEU A 197 13.65 -2.88 -2.59
CA LEU A 197 13.41 -4.23 -3.07
C LEU A 197 13.97 -4.41 -4.48
N LYS A 198 15.08 -5.14 -4.60
CA LYS A 198 15.63 -5.55 -5.90
C LYS A 198 14.97 -6.84 -6.35
N LEU A 199 14.48 -6.87 -7.58
CA LEU A 199 13.78 -8.01 -8.18
C LEU A 199 14.63 -8.64 -9.28
N THR A 200 14.98 -9.91 -9.09
CA THR A 200 15.74 -10.72 -10.06
C THR A 200 14.79 -11.40 -11.03
N PRO A 201 14.98 -11.27 -12.35
CA PRO A 201 14.18 -12.01 -13.34
C PRO A 201 14.22 -13.52 -13.09
N GLY A 202 13.06 -14.17 -13.19
CA GLY A 202 12.92 -15.62 -12.97
C GLY A 202 12.84 -16.06 -11.50
N ALA A 203 13.10 -15.17 -10.55
CA ALA A 203 12.86 -15.44 -9.13
C ALA A 203 11.38 -15.23 -8.76
N GLU A 204 10.96 -15.84 -7.65
CA GLU A 204 9.68 -15.53 -7.03
C GLU A 204 9.79 -14.21 -6.26
N TRP A 205 8.82 -13.31 -6.43
CA TRP A 205 8.81 -12.00 -5.78
C TRP A 205 7.69 -11.91 -4.74
N LYS A 206 8.07 -11.63 -3.48
CA LYS A 206 7.17 -11.68 -2.34
C LYS A 206 7.32 -10.47 -1.41
N ILE A 207 6.20 -10.01 -0.89
CA ILE A 207 6.11 -9.03 0.18
C ILE A 207 5.22 -9.66 1.25
N ILE A 208 5.81 -9.97 2.40
CA ILE A 208 5.16 -10.66 3.52
C ILE A 208 5.02 -9.67 4.68
N PHE A 209 3.79 -9.41 5.12
CA PHE A 209 3.49 -8.45 6.18
C PHE A 209 2.64 -9.08 7.30
N LYS A 210 3.25 -9.29 8.47
CA LYS A 210 2.60 -9.95 9.61
C LYS A 210 2.77 -9.11 10.89
N PRO A 211 2.15 -7.93 10.97
CA PRO A 211 2.28 -7.09 12.14
C PRO A 211 1.64 -7.75 13.37
N LYS A 212 2.24 -7.50 14.55
CA LYS A 212 1.69 -7.89 15.84
C LYS A 212 1.05 -6.69 16.52
N LEU A 213 -0.28 -6.71 16.66
CA LEU A 213 -1.02 -5.68 17.37
C LEU A 213 -0.94 -5.92 18.89
N ASP A 214 -0.48 -4.92 19.63
CA ASP A 214 -0.49 -4.92 21.09
C ASP A 214 -1.42 -3.79 21.58
N GLU A 215 -2.64 -4.15 21.97
CA GLU A 215 -3.63 -3.22 22.51
C GLU A 215 -3.47 -2.98 24.02
N THR A 216 -2.53 -3.68 24.69
CA THR A 216 -2.27 -3.47 26.13
C THR A 216 -1.57 -2.14 26.41
N LYS A 217 -0.97 -1.55 25.37
CA LYS A 217 -0.28 -0.28 25.41
C LYS A 217 -0.93 0.68 24.43
N MET A 218 -1.35 1.85 24.92
CA MET A 218 -1.96 2.89 24.09
C MET A 218 -1.45 4.26 24.52
N ALA A 219 -0.84 5.00 23.59
CA ALA A 219 -0.54 6.41 23.81
C ALA A 219 -1.80 7.25 23.59
N LYS A 220 -1.87 8.37 24.29
CA LYS A 220 -2.98 9.32 24.17
C LYS A 220 -2.44 10.72 23.86
N VAL A 221 -2.79 11.21 22.68
CA VAL A 221 -2.49 12.57 22.23
C VAL A 221 -3.69 13.45 22.58
N THR A 222 -3.49 14.47 23.40
CA THR A 222 -4.55 15.41 23.75
C THR A 222 -4.27 16.77 23.15
N VAL A 223 -5.26 17.33 22.46
CA VAL A 223 -5.24 18.67 21.87
C VAL A 223 -6.39 19.47 22.47
N THR A 224 -6.06 20.64 23.01
CA THR A 224 -7.01 21.61 23.57
C THR A 224 -6.68 23.01 23.07
N ASN A 225 -7.61 23.94 23.22
CA ASN A 225 -7.35 25.34 22.92
C ASN A 225 -6.21 25.90 23.79
N GLY A 226 -5.01 26.00 23.20
CA GLY A 226 -3.81 26.54 23.85
C GLY A 226 -2.85 25.50 24.45
N SER A 227 -3.12 24.20 24.37
CA SER A 227 -2.15 23.18 24.81
C SER A 227 -2.31 21.83 24.14
N GLU A 228 -1.18 21.14 23.96
CA GLU A 228 -1.10 19.79 23.45
C GLU A 228 -0.07 18.96 24.21
N TRP A 229 -0.34 17.67 24.38
CA TRP A 229 0.60 16.74 25.01
C TRP A 229 0.33 15.29 24.62
N VAL A 230 1.33 14.44 24.86
CA VAL A 230 1.26 12.98 24.70
C VAL A 230 1.39 12.33 26.09
N GLU A 231 0.43 11.50 26.45
CA GLU A 231 0.47 10.59 27.61
C GLU A 231 0.86 9.19 27.12
N TYR A 232 1.88 8.59 27.74
CA TYR A 232 2.34 7.24 27.41
C TYR A 232 1.85 6.21 28.43
N PRO A 233 1.86 4.89 28.09
CA PRO A 233 1.39 3.84 28.98
C PRO A 233 2.12 3.75 30.33
N ASP A 234 3.36 4.23 30.42
CA ASP A 234 4.18 4.26 31.63
C ASP A 234 3.89 5.48 32.53
N GLY A 235 2.95 6.35 32.13
CA GLY A 235 2.60 7.58 32.84
C GLY A 235 3.46 8.79 32.47
N LYS A 236 4.43 8.65 31.56
CA LYS A 236 5.20 9.79 31.04
C LYS A 236 4.28 10.75 30.28
N ILE A 237 4.55 12.06 30.41
CA ILE A 237 3.83 13.12 29.69
C ILE A 237 4.82 14.03 28.97
N ASP A 238 4.70 14.09 27.64
CA ASP A 238 5.45 15.04 26.80
C ASP A 238 4.53 16.20 26.39
N LYS A 239 4.83 17.41 26.86
CA LYS A 239 4.05 18.63 26.54
C LYS A 239 4.57 19.33 25.29
N GLY A 240 3.70 20.03 24.58
CA GLY A 240 4.03 20.83 23.40
C GLY A 240 4.32 19.99 22.15
N THR A 241 3.80 18.76 22.10
CA THR A 241 3.92 17.88 20.94
C THR A 241 2.68 17.02 20.78
N ARG A 242 2.38 16.66 19.53
CA ARG A 242 1.41 15.62 19.14
C ARG A 242 2.07 14.36 18.61
N ILE A 243 3.40 14.37 18.51
CA ILE A 243 4.19 13.27 17.96
C ILE A 243 4.45 12.29 19.08
N VAL A 244 3.90 11.09 18.95
CA VAL A 244 4.18 9.97 19.84
C VAL A 244 5.56 9.41 19.53
N ASP A 245 6.47 9.48 20.51
CA ASP A 245 7.76 8.81 20.44
C ASP A 245 7.60 7.35 20.82
N PHE A 246 7.70 6.49 19.81
CA PHE A 246 7.51 5.06 19.95
C PHE A 246 8.40 4.41 21.02
N ARG A 247 9.56 4.98 21.34
CA ARG A 247 10.46 4.41 22.34
C ARG A 247 9.77 4.24 23.70
N TYR A 248 8.87 5.14 24.05
CA TYR A 248 8.10 5.06 25.29
C TYR A 248 6.88 4.12 25.21
N MET A 249 6.54 3.63 24.02
CA MET A 249 5.60 2.51 23.86
C MET A 249 6.27 1.18 24.15
N TYR A 250 7.56 1.06 23.86
CA TYR A 250 8.31 -0.19 24.01
C TYR A 250 8.95 -0.36 25.40
N MET A 251 9.39 0.72 26.06
CA MET A 251 10.10 0.61 27.33
C MET A 251 9.25 -0.11 28.39
N ASN A 252 9.71 -1.31 28.77
CA ASN A 252 9.11 -2.12 29.80
C ASN A 252 9.16 -1.37 31.13
N MET A 253 8.04 -1.34 31.83
CA MET A 253 8.02 -1.18 33.29
C MET A 253 8.88 -2.31 33.86
N LYS A 254 10.11 -1.98 34.28
CA LYS A 254 10.88 -2.83 35.20
C LYS A 254 10.35 -2.63 36.60
#